data_AF-F2NF10-F1
#
_entry.id   AF-F2NF10-F1
#
_cell.length_a   1.000
_cell.length_b   1.000
_cell.length_c   1.000
_cell.angle_alpha   90.00
_cell.angle_beta   90.00
_cell.angle_gamma   90.00
#
_symmetry.space_group_name_H-M   'P 1'
#
loop_
_entity.id
_entity.type
_entity.pdbx_description
1 polymer ?
#
loop_
_entity_poly.entity_id
_entity_poly.type
_entity_poly.pdbx_seq_one_letter_code
_entity_poly.pdbx_strand_id
1 'polypeptide(L)'
;MIQKTVEDLAATVLSLDEDGLAKQLKHYKKIMEDFSPTPEWEKAVIAFFLINGVRVKNNLMDAQSRRNNLFQFSQPDPHRQQTRLRVVK
;
A
#
# COMPACT_ATOMS: atom_id res chain seq x y z
N MET A 1 17.56 18.31 12.78
CA MET A 1 18.32 17.58 11.75
C MET A 1 17.59 16.31 11.30
N ILE A 2 17.23 15.40 12.21
CA ILE A 2 16.52 14.16 11.85
C ILE A 2 15.16 14.37 11.15
N GLN A 3 14.38 15.37 11.59
CA GLN A 3 13.07 15.67 10.99
C GLN A 3 13.18 15.94 9.49
N LYS A 4 14.06 16.86 9.07
CA LYS A 4 14.27 17.16 7.66
C LYS A 4 14.73 15.93 6.87
N THR A 5 15.63 15.13 7.43
CA THR A 5 16.07 13.87 6.80
C THR A 5 14.91 12.90 6.58
N VAL A 6 14.00 12.79 7.55
CA VAL A 6 12.80 11.94 7.44
C VAL A 6 11.82 12.53 6.42
N GLU A 7 11.64 13.85 6.37
CA GLU A 7 10.78 14.52 5.39
C GLU A 7 11.30 14.33 3.96
N ASP A 8 12.60 14.56 3.74
CA ASP A 8 13.25 14.37 2.43
C ASP A 8 13.19 12.89 1.99
N LEU A 9 13.39 11.96 2.93
CA LEU A 9 13.22 10.53 2.68
C LEU A 9 11.78 10.20 2.31
N ALA A 10 10.79 10.72 3.05
CA ALA A 10 9.38 10.48 2.76
C ALA A 10 9.01 11.00 1.36
N ALA A 11 9.46 12.19 0.98
CA ALA A 11 9.25 12.75 -0.35
C ALA A 11 9.88 11.87 -1.45
N THR A 12 11.10 11.36 -1.20
CA THR A 12 11.80 10.48 -2.14
C THR A 12 11.11 9.13 -2.28
N VAL A 13 10.62 8.55 -1.19
CA VAL A 13 9.95 7.24 -1.21
C VAL A 13 8.55 7.34 -1.84
N LEU A 14 7.84 8.46 -1.64
CA LEU A 14 6.52 8.70 -2.24
C LEU A 14 6.56 8.91 -3.75
N SER A 15 7.72 9.24 -4.33
CA SER A 15 7.86 9.38 -5.79
C SER A 15 8.08 8.04 -6.51
N LEU A 16 8.29 6.95 -5.77
CA LEU A 16 8.45 5.61 -6.32
C LEU A 16 7.09 4.92 -6.52
N ASP A 17 6.98 4.19 -7.63
CA ASP A 17 5.88 3.25 -7.87
C ASP A 17 6.13 1.90 -7.17
N GLU A 18 5.14 1.01 -7.22
CA GLU A 18 5.22 -0.29 -6.52
C GLU A 18 6.39 -1.14 -7.05
N ASP A 19 6.70 -1.07 -8.35
CA ASP A 19 7.83 -1.78 -8.94
C ASP A 19 9.16 -1.23 -8.43
N GLY A 20 9.30 0.09 -8.33
CA GLY A 20 10.44 0.76 -7.73
C GLY A 20 10.66 0.36 -6.27
N LEU A 21 9.58 0.37 -5.47
CA LEU A 21 9.62 -0.07 -4.07
C LEU A 21 9.97 -1.55 -3.94
N ALA A 22 9.42 -2.42 -4.79
CA ALA A 22 9.71 -3.85 -4.78
C ALA A 22 11.18 -4.14 -5.15
N LYS A 23 11.73 -3.41 -6.12
CA LYS A 23 13.14 -3.51 -6.53
C LYS A 23 14.09 -3.10 -5.39
N GLN A 24 13.81 -1.98 -4.72
CA GLN A 24 14.59 -1.54 -3.56
C GLN A 24 14.52 -2.56 -2.41
N LEU A 25 13.32 -3.05 -2.10
CA LEU A 25 13.14 -4.05 -1.05
C LEU A 25 13.95 -5.33 -1.33
N LYS A 26 13.93 -5.82 -2.58
CA LYS A 26 14.71 -7.00 -2.99
C LYS A 26 16.22 -6.77 -2.87
N HIS A 27 16.69 -5.56 -3.19
CA HIS A 27 18.10 -5.21 -3.05
C HIS A 27 18.55 -5.28 -1.59
N TYR A 28 17.85 -4.62 -0.68
CA TYR A 28 18.21 -4.63 0.74
C TYR A 28 18.03 -6.01 1.38
N LYS A 29 17.01 -6.77 0.97
CA LYS A 29 16.82 -8.16 1.40
C LYS A 29 18.05 -9.01 1.09
N LYS A 30 18.61 -8.88 -0.12
CA LYS A 30 19.80 -9.63 -0.53
C LYS A 30 21.02 -9.31 0.34
N ILE A 31 21.17 -8.07 0.79
CA ILE A 31 22.24 -7.68 1.72
C ILE A 31 22.01 -8.30 3.10
N MET A 32 20.75 -8.32 3.57
CA MET A 32 20.39 -8.89 4.86
C MET A 32 20.62 -10.40 4.96
N GLU A 33 20.52 -11.12 3.84
CA GLU A 33 20.73 -12.59 3.75
C GLU A 33 22.15 -13.03 4.11
N ASP A 34 23.13 -12.12 4.18
CA ASP A 34 24.51 -12.39 4.61
C ASP A 34 24.67 -12.52 6.14
N PHE A 35 23.65 -12.11 6.93
CA PHE A 35 23.61 -12.21 8.41
C PHE A 35 24.88 -11.72 9.14
N SER A 36 25.60 -10.79 8.54
CA SER A 36 26.84 -10.22 9.09
C SER A 36 26.55 -8.84 9.66
N PRO A 37 26.72 -8.58 10.97
CA PRO A 37 26.35 -7.30 11.60
C PRO A 37 27.39 -6.20 11.31
N THR A 38 27.56 -5.88 10.03
CA THR A 38 28.36 -4.76 9.56
C THR A 38 27.53 -3.47 9.55
N PRO A 39 28.16 -2.28 9.57
CA PRO A 39 27.44 -1.03 9.40
C PRO A 39 26.59 -1.00 8.12
N GLU A 40 27.05 -1.64 7.04
CA GLU A 40 26.33 -1.76 5.78
C GLU A 40 25.08 -2.64 5.92
N TRP A 41 25.20 -3.75 6.65
CA TRP A 41 24.08 -4.62 6.95
C TRP A 41 23.04 -3.93 7.81
N GLU A 42 23.45 -3.23 8.88
CA GLU A 42 22.55 -2.45 9.75
C GLU A 42 21.80 -1.38 8.93
N LYS A 43 22.49 -0.67 8.04
CA LYS A 43 21.85 0.28 7.11
C LYS A 43 20.84 -0.42 6.19
N ALA A 44 21.16 -1.61 5.68
CA ALA A 44 20.25 -2.37 4.83
C ALA A 44 19.01 -2.85 5.60
N VAL A 45 19.15 -3.26 6.86
CA VAL A 45 18.04 -3.61 7.75
C VAL A 45 17.11 -2.42 7.94
N ILE A 46 17.64 -1.25 8.29
CA ILE A 46 16.84 -0.03 8.48
C ILE A 46 16.10 0.31 7.18
N ALA A 47 16.79 0.32 6.04
CA ALA A 47 16.20 0.63 4.75
C ALA A 47 15.10 -0.39 4.36
N PHE A 48 15.35 -1.69 4.59
CA PHE A 48 14.37 -2.75 4.34
C PHE A 48 13.08 -2.51 5.12
N PHE A 49 13.16 -2.21 6.44
CA PHE A 49 11.98 -1.98 7.26
C PHE A 49 11.20 -0.73 6.83
N LEU A 50 11.89 0.36 6.49
CA LEU A 50 11.24 1.59 6.01
C LEU A 50 10.47 1.37 4.70
N ILE A 51 11.12 0.75 3.71
CA ILE A 51 10.47 0.45 2.41
C ILE A 51 9.34 -0.56 2.58
N ASN A 52 9.53 -1.60 3.38
CA ASN A 52 8.50 -2.60 3.65
C ASN A 52 7.26 -1.98 4.29
N GLY A 53 7.45 -1.09 5.27
CA GLY A 53 6.36 -0.36 5.92
C GLY A 53 5.52 0.45 4.93
N VAL A 54 6.17 1.13 3.98
CA VAL A 54 5.48 1.88 2.93
C VAL A 54 4.66 0.97 2.01
N ARG A 55 5.23 -0.16 1.57
CA ARG A 55 4.50 -1.13 0.73
C ARG A 55 3.29 -1.72 1.45
N VAL A 56 3.43 -2.08 2.73
CA VAL A 56 2.31 -2.57 3.55
C VAL A 56 1.22 -1.50 3.68
N LYS A 57 1.59 -0.24 3.94
CA LYS A 57 0.66 0.90 3.98
C LYS A 57 -0.08 1.06 2.65
N ASN A 58 0.63 1.02 1.53
CA ASN A 58 0.04 1.16 0.19
C ASN A 58 -0.97 0.02 -0.08
N ASN A 59 -0.58 -1.23 0.20
CA ASN A 59 -1.46 -2.38 0.05
C ASN A 59 -2.74 -2.29 0.90
N LEU A 60 -2.62 -1.78 2.14
CA LEU A 60 -3.77 -1.56 3.02
C LEU A 60 -4.72 -0.49 2.44
N MET A 61 -4.16 0.61 1.94
CA MET A 61 -4.93 1.70 1.34
C MET A 61 -5.65 1.25 0.06
N ASP A 62 -4.98 0.47 -0.78
CA ASP A 62 -5.59 -0.12 -1.98
C ASP A 62 -6.70 -1.10 -1.63
N ALA A 63 -6.51 -1.92 -0.59
CA ALA A 63 -7.54 -2.83 -0.10
C ALA A 63 -8.76 -2.07 0.43
N GLN A 64 -8.56 -0.96 1.13
CA GLN A 64 -9.63 -0.11 1.63
C GLN A 64 -10.38 0.59 0.48
N SER A 65 -9.65 1.13 -0.50
CA SER A 65 -10.25 1.74 -1.71
C SER A 65 -11.10 0.73 -2.49
N ARG A 66 -10.62 -0.51 -2.66
CA ARG A 66 -11.40 -1.59 -3.28
C ARG A 66 -12.66 -1.92 -2.50
N ARG A 67 -12.59 -2.01 -1.16
CA ARG A 67 -13.78 -2.20 -0.31
C ARG A 67 -14.79 -1.08 -0.49
N ASN A 68 -14.36 0.18 -0.43
CA ASN A 68 -15.25 1.32 -0.59
C ASN A 68 -15.90 1.36 -1.98
N ASN A 69 -15.17 1.00 -3.03
CA ASN A 69 -15.73 0.89 -4.38
C ASN A 69 -16.76 -0.25 -4.48
N LEU A 70 -16.51 -1.41 -3.86
CA LEU A 70 -17.50 -2.51 -3.78
C LEU A 70 -18.80 -2.07 -3.07
N PHE A 71 -18.71 -1.23 -2.03
CA PHE A 71 -19.89 -0.65 -1.38
C PHE A 71 -20.60 0.40 -2.25
N GLN A 72 -19.88 1.10 -3.13
CA GLN A 72 -20.49 2.03 -4.10
C GLN A 72 -21.29 1.30 -5.18
N PHE A 73 -20.82 0.15 -5.67
CA PHE A 73 -21.56 -0.69 -6.64
C PHE A 73 -22.71 -1.50 -6.02
N SER A 74 -22.81 -1.53 -4.69
CA SER A 74 -23.86 -2.26 -3.96
C SER A 74 -25.01 -1.37 -3.46
N GLN A 75 -25.03 -0.07 -3.80
CA GLN A 75 -26.19 0.74 -3.50
C GLN A 75 -27.37 0.30 -4.40
N PRO A 76 -28.50 -0.15 -3.84
CA PRO A 76 -29.67 -0.45 -4.65
C PRO A 76 -30.15 0.86 -5.29
N ASP A 77 -30.30 0.84 -6.60
CA ASP A 77 -30.78 1.95 -7.40
C ASP A 77 -32.08 2.52 -6.78
N PRO A 78 -32.08 3.77 -6.28
CA PRO A 78 -33.23 4.33 -5.55
C PRO A 78 -34.47 4.50 -6.45
N HIS A 79 -34.31 4.34 -7.77
CA HIS A 79 -35.40 4.42 -8.74
C HIS A 79 -36.12 3.09 -9.04
N ARG A 80 -35.75 1.97 -8.42
CA ARG A 80 -36.49 0.69 -8.59
C ARG A 80 -37.76 0.61 -7.72
N GLN A 81 -38.49 1.72 -7.58
CA GLN A 81 -39.82 1.70 -6.96
C GLN A 81 -40.87 1.19 -7.95
N GLN A 82 -41.42 0.02 -7.60
CA GLN A 82 -42.77 -0.44 -7.91
C GLN A 82 -43.13 -0.75 -9.38
N THR A 83 -42.67 -1.90 -9.86
CA THR A 83 -43.52 -2.70 -10.77
C THR A 83 -44.40 -3.60 -9.91
N ARG A 84 -45.55 -3.07 -9.45
CA ARG A 84 -46.60 -3.91 -8.83
C ARG A 84 -47.13 -4.86 -9.90
N LEU A 85 -46.72 -6.13 -9.86
CA LEU A 85 -47.35 -7.18 -10.64
C LEU A 85 -48.81 -7.30 -10.18
N ARG A 86 -49.76 -6.90 -11.05
CA ARG A 86 -51.18 -7.17 -10.82
C ARG A 86 -51.44 -8.64 -11.15
N VAL A 87 -51.88 -9.39 -10.14
CA VAL A 87 -52.47 -10.71 -10.37
C VAL A 87 -53.80 -10.50 -11.08
N VAL A 88 -53.89 -10.99 -12.32
CA VAL A 88 -55.15 -11.09 -13.05
C VAL A 88 -55.86 -12.34 -12.53
N LYS A 89 -57.07 -12.16 -12.01
CA LYS A 89 -57.99 -13.25 -11.64
C LYS A 89 -58.67 -13.81 -12.87
#